data_AF-A0A1U7LN49-F1
#
_entry.id   AF-A0A1U7LN49-F1
#
_cell.length_a   1.000
_cell.length_b   1.000
_cell.length_c   1.000
_cell.angle_alpha   90.00
_cell.angle_beta   90.00
_cell.angle_gamma   90.00
#
_symmetry.space_group_name_H-M   'P 1'
#
loop_
_entity.id
_entity.type
_entity.pdbx_description
1 polymer ?
#
loop_
_entity_poly.entity_id
_entity_poly.type
_entity_poly.pdbx_seq_one_letter_code
_entity_poly.pdbx_strand_id
1 'polypeptide(L)'
;MFSQLSCLILQAGYHVITTASKHNHDYLTSLGASKNFDYHDSDVVEQIKKEGKIQVIYDAISENGSIEKCMQVLQPHGGKMVAVLPVNATVPDNVKVYQCFGGSVHKTSVALGKWLFNDFLKEALIQETIVTAPPVKVAKGGLRGVPDALAMQKKGVSATKIIIHPCEDGCT
;
A
#
# COMPACT_ATOMS: atom_id res chain seq x y z
N MET A 1 -4.33 -2.83 -2.08
CA MET A 1 -3.24 -3.29 -1.18
C MET A 1 -2.68 -2.12 -0.38
N PHE A 2 -2.44 -0.96 -0.99
CA PHE A 2 -1.99 0.28 -0.33
C PHE A 2 -2.74 0.67 0.97
N SER A 3 -4.06 0.58 0.97
CA SER A 3 -4.89 1.08 2.08
C SER A 3 -4.92 0.21 3.34
N GLN A 4 -4.56 -1.08 3.26
CA GLN A 4 -4.47 -1.91 4.48
C GLN A 4 -3.14 -1.70 5.20
N LEU A 5 -2.09 -1.39 4.44
CA LEU A 5 -0.78 -1.15 5.00
C LEU A 5 -0.71 0.17 5.77
N SER A 6 -1.40 1.21 5.32
CA SER A 6 -1.52 2.46 6.09
C SER A 6 -2.12 2.22 7.47
N CYS A 7 -3.21 1.43 7.57
CA CYS A 7 -3.83 1.10 8.85
C CYS A 7 -2.87 0.35 9.78
N LEU A 8 -2.10 -0.62 9.26
CA LEU A 8 -1.12 -1.38 10.07
C LEU A 8 0.02 -0.50 10.58
N ILE A 9 0.54 0.39 9.72
CA ILE A 9 1.63 1.30 10.09
C ILE A 9 1.16 2.31 11.16
N LEU A 10 -0.08 2.80 11.05
CA LEU A 10 -0.68 3.66 12.07
C LEU A 10 -0.85 2.93 13.40
N GLN A 11 -1.31 1.68 13.39
CA GLN A 11 -1.42 0.85 14.60
C GLN A 11 -0.04 0.55 15.24
N ALA A 12 1.03 0.59 14.46
CA ALA A 12 2.40 0.48 14.97
C ALA A 12 2.95 1.82 15.54
N GLY A 13 2.14 2.87 15.62
CA GLY A 13 2.48 4.15 16.26
C GLY A 13 3.24 5.13 15.37
N TYR A 14 3.29 4.89 14.05
CA TYR A 14 3.98 5.79 13.13
C TYR A 14 3.07 6.95 12.70
N HIS A 15 3.67 8.12 12.51
CA HIS A 15 3.03 9.23 11.81
C HIS A 15 3.13 8.99 10.29
N VAL A 16 1.99 8.89 9.61
CA VAL A 16 1.93 8.51 8.19
C VAL A 16 1.49 9.68 7.33
N ILE A 17 2.30 10.00 6.32
CA ILE A 17 1.92 10.82 5.17
C ILE A 17 1.87 9.94 3.93
N THR A 18 1.04 10.29 2.94
CA THR A 18 0.88 9.49 1.73
C THR A 18 0.96 10.32 0.46
N THR A 19 1.20 9.64 -0.66
CA THR A 19 1.07 10.21 -2.01
C THR A 19 -0.01 9.46 -2.78
N ALA A 20 -0.94 10.19 -3.38
CA ALA A 20 -2.02 9.65 -4.20
C ALA A 20 -2.65 10.78 -5.02
N SER A 21 -3.39 10.45 -6.09
CA SER A 21 -4.16 11.45 -6.84
C SER A 21 -5.14 12.18 -5.91
N LYS A 22 -5.32 13.48 -6.13
CA LYS A 22 -6.13 14.36 -5.26
C LYS A 22 -7.52 13.82 -4.91
N HIS A 23 -8.21 13.18 -5.85
CA HIS A 23 -9.56 12.65 -5.62
C HIS A 23 -9.62 11.49 -4.59
N ASN A 24 -8.48 10.92 -4.20
CA ASN A 24 -8.40 9.89 -3.16
C ASN A 24 -7.95 10.41 -1.79
N HIS A 25 -7.67 11.71 -1.66
CA HIS A 25 -7.11 12.28 -0.41
C HIS A 25 -8.07 12.13 0.77
N ASP A 26 -9.34 12.49 0.61
CA ASP A 26 -10.35 12.36 1.68
C ASP A 26 -10.46 10.91 2.17
N TYR A 27 -10.43 9.97 1.23
CA TYR A 27 -10.44 8.55 1.54
C TYR A 27 -9.20 8.12 2.33
N LEU A 28 -8.00 8.58 1.96
CA LEU A 28 -6.77 8.27 2.70
C LEU A 28 -6.74 8.92 4.09
N THR A 29 -7.27 10.13 4.22
CA THR A 29 -7.49 10.78 5.53
C THR A 29 -8.45 9.98 6.40
N SER A 30 -9.54 9.43 5.83
CA SER A 30 -10.46 8.55 6.58
C SER A 30 -9.80 7.24 7.07
N LEU A 31 -8.69 6.83 6.44
CA LEU A 31 -7.86 5.70 6.87
C LEU A 31 -6.75 6.08 7.85
N GLY A 32 -6.68 7.36 8.25
CA GLY A 32 -5.77 7.88 9.25
C GLY A 32 -4.46 8.46 8.71
N ALA A 33 -4.33 8.68 7.40
CA ALA A 33 -3.19 9.45 6.88
C ALA A 33 -3.25 10.90 7.40
N SER A 34 -2.17 11.37 8.01
CA SER A 34 -2.09 12.73 8.57
C SER A 34 -2.05 13.81 7.48
N LYS A 35 -1.40 13.50 6.36
CA LYS A 35 -1.28 14.41 5.21
C LYS A 35 -1.15 13.63 3.91
N ASN A 36 -1.76 14.14 2.86
CA ASN A 36 -1.76 13.53 1.53
C ASN A 36 -1.22 14.53 0.50
N PHE A 37 -0.39 14.04 -0.41
CA PHE A 37 0.20 14.85 -1.49
C PHE A 37 -0.18 14.26 -2.84
N ASP A 38 -0.41 15.11 -3.84
CA ASP A 38 -0.64 14.63 -5.20
C ASP A 38 0.69 14.26 -5.87
N TYR A 39 0.83 13.01 -6.30
CA TYR A 39 2.06 12.56 -6.97
C TYR A 39 2.25 13.18 -8.36
N HIS A 40 1.19 13.78 -8.93
CA HIS A 40 1.26 14.52 -10.20
C HIS A 40 1.85 15.91 -10.04
N ASP A 41 1.91 16.45 -8.81
CA ASP A 41 2.52 17.75 -8.57
C ASP A 41 4.02 17.69 -8.91
N SER A 42 4.47 18.64 -9.73
CA SER A 42 5.87 18.69 -10.16
C SER A 42 6.85 18.91 -9.01
N ASP A 43 6.37 19.49 -7.90
CA ASP A 43 7.14 19.77 -6.69
C ASP A 43 6.82 18.82 -5.52
N VAL A 44 6.13 17.69 -5.75
CA VAL A 44 5.70 16.75 -4.69
C VAL A 44 6.85 16.33 -3.75
N VAL A 45 8.06 16.14 -4.29
CA VAL A 45 9.26 15.80 -3.49
C VAL A 45 9.60 16.92 -2.51
N GLU A 46 9.53 18.16 -2.95
CA GLU A 46 9.81 19.34 -2.10
C GLU A 46 8.68 19.58 -1.11
N GLN A 47 7.43 19.29 -1.48
CA GLN A 47 6.30 19.31 -0.54
C GLN A 47 6.51 18.29 0.60
N ILE A 48 6.94 17.06 0.28
CA ILE A 48 7.20 16.02 1.28
C ILE A 48 8.38 16.39 2.20
N LYS A 49 9.48 16.92 1.64
CA LYS A 49 10.65 17.34 2.43
C LYS A 49 10.32 18.41 3.48
N LYS A 50 9.31 19.25 3.22
CA LYS A 50 8.84 20.28 4.17
C LYS A 50 8.17 19.69 5.41
N GLU A 51 7.74 18.43 5.38
CA GLU A 51 7.23 17.72 6.57
C GLU A 51 8.35 17.34 7.55
N GLY A 52 9.61 17.55 7.17
CA GLY A 52 10.78 17.30 8.00
C GLY A 52 11.49 16.00 7.64
N LYS A 53 12.16 15.41 8.62
CA LYS A 53 13.04 14.27 8.40
C LYS A 53 12.26 12.97 8.21
N ILE A 54 12.08 12.55 6.96
CA ILE A 54 11.52 11.25 6.60
C ILE A 54 12.60 10.16 6.78
N GLN A 55 12.32 9.17 7.62
CA GLN A 55 13.26 8.07 7.92
C GLN A 55 12.96 6.78 7.16
N VAL A 56 11.69 6.55 6.81
CA VAL A 56 11.22 5.32 6.18
C VAL A 56 10.22 5.68 5.08
N ILE A 57 10.38 5.07 3.91
CA ILE A 57 9.40 5.14 2.81
C ILE A 57 8.97 3.73 2.42
N TYR A 58 7.69 3.53 2.19
CA TYR A 58 7.14 2.34 1.55
C TYR A 58 6.66 2.72 0.15
N ASP A 59 7.43 2.36 -0.87
CA ASP A 59 7.04 2.49 -2.27
C ASP A 59 6.22 1.28 -2.71
N ALA A 60 4.95 1.54 -2.90
CA ALA A 60 3.96 0.55 -3.26
C ALA A 60 3.66 0.53 -4.78
N ILE A 61 4.32 1.38 -5.57
CA ILE A 61 4.19 1.45 -7.04
C ILE A 61 5.42 0.81 -7.70
N SER A 62 6.62 1.25 -7.33
CA SER A 62 7.90 0.79 -7.89
C SER A 62 8.04 0.90 -9.41
N GLU A 63 7.26 1.80 -10.02
CA GLU A 63 7.17 2.07 -11.45
C GLU A 63 6.98 3.58 -11.67
N ASN A 64 7.09 4.04 -12.92
CA ASN A 64 6.77 5.42 -13.31
C ASN A 64 7.55 6.50 -12.52
N GLY A 65 8.80 6.22 -12.16
CA GLY A 65 9.65 7.17 -11.44
C GLY A 65 9.42 7.22 -9.92
N SER A 66 8.63 6.30 -9.34
CA SER A 66 8.31 6.33 -7.91
C SER A 66 9.56 6.13 -7.05
N ILE A 67 10.45 5.22 -7.44
CA ILE A 67 11.70 4.91 -6.73
C ILE A 67 12.62 6.14 -6.68
N GLU A 68 12.78 6.82 -7.81
CA GLU A 68 13.62 8.01 -7.94
C GLU A 68 13.12 9.14 -7.04
N LYS A 69 11.80 9.38 -7.02
CA LYS A 69 11.18 10.35 -6.09
C LYS A 69 11.43 9.96 -4.62
N CYS A 70 11.28 8.68 -4.27
CA CYS A 70 11.56 8.19 -2.91
C CYS A 70 13.03 8.42 -2.53
N MET A 71 13.96 8.16 -3.44
CA MET A 71 15.39 8.41 -3.23
C MET A 71 15.68 9.89 -3.03
N GLN A 72 15.08 10.78 -3.82
CA GLN A 72 15.25 12.23 -3.66
C GLN A 72 14.74 12.73 -2.31
N VAL A 73 13.68 12.14 -1.76
CA VAL A 73 13.18 12.47 -0.41
C VAL A 73 14.15 11.99 0.67
N LEU A 74 14.73 10.78 0.53
CA LEU A 74 15.61 10.20 1.55
C LEU A 74 17.06 10.71 1.50
N GLN A 75 17.58 11.07 0.32
CA GLN A 75 18.99 11.38 0.10
C GLN A 75 19.57 12.41 1.11
N PRO A 76 18.88 13.53 1.45
CA PRO A 76 19.46 14.54 2.34
C PRO A 76 19.79 14.05 3.75
N HIS A 77 19.11 13.01 4.23
CA HIS A 77 19.22 12.55 5.61
C HIS A 77 19.50 11.04 5.76
N GLY A 78 19.51 10.31 4.64
CA GLY A 78 19.52 8.86 4.61
C GLY A 78 18.22 8.26 5.16
N GLY A 79 18.11 6.93 5.08
CA GLY A 79 16.94 6.25 5.62
C GLY A 79 16.74 4.85 5.07
N LYS A 80 15.52 4.36 5.17
CA LYS A 80 15.11 3.05 4.68
C LYS A 80 13.99 3.19 3.67
N MET A 81 14.08 2.43 2.59
CA MET A 81 13.00 2.29 1.62
C MET A 81 12.58 0.84 1.52
N VAL A 82 11.29 0.60 1.42
CA VAL A 82 10.72 -0.70 1.09
C VAL A 82 10.05 -0.58 -0.27
N ALA A 83 10.36 -1.46 -1.21
CA ALA A 83 9.76 -1.49 -2.54
C ALA A 83 9.02 -2.81 -2.77
N VAL A 84 7.90 -2.76 -3.49
CA VAL A 84 7.09 -3.96 -3.80
C VAL A 84 7.55 -4.70 -5.07
N LEU A 85 8.31 -4.02 -5.94
CA LEU A 85 8.96 -4.62 -7.12
C LEU A 85 10.49 -4.48 -7.04
N PRO A 86 11.26 -5.21 -7.88
CA PRO A 86 12.71 -5.07 -7.94
C PRO A 86 13.15 -3.63 -8.23
N VAL A 87 14.20 -3.19 -7.54
CA VAL A 87 14.75 -1.84 -7.65
C VAL A 87 15.93 -1.87 -8.61
N ASN A 88 15.72 -1.35 -9.82
CA ASN A 88 16.73 -1.27 -10.88
C ASN A 88 17.32 0.15 -10.97
N ALA A 89 17.73 0.71 -9.83
CA ALA A 89 18.27 2.06 -9.73
C ALA A 89 19.51 2.08 -8.82
N THR A 90 20.41 3.05 -9.04
CA THR A 90 21.54 3.29 -8.14
C THR A 90 21.02 3.80 -6.80
N VAL A 91 21.35 3.07 -5.73
CA VAL A 91 20.96 3.41 -4.37
C VAL A 91 22.09 4.21 -3.71
N PRO A 92 21.82 5.40 -3.15
CA PRO A 92 22.82 6.14 -2.37
C PRO A 92 23.29 5.35 -1.14
N ASP A 93 24.56 5.49 -0.76
CA ASP A 93 25.17 4.73 0.36
C ASP A 93 24.44 4.91 1.70
N ASN A 94 23.79 6.07 1.90
CA ASN A 94 23.05 6.39 3.12
C ASN A 94 21.59 5.90 3.10
N VAL A 95 21.15 5.20 2.05
CA VAL A 95 19.80 4.62 1.92
C VAL A 95 19.89 3.10 1.91
N LYS A 96 19.10 2.46 2.76
CA LYS A 96 18.93 0.99 2.75
C LYS A 96 17.62 0.62 2.08
N VAL A 97 17.70 -0.25 1.07
CA VAL A 97 16.52 -0.70 0.33
C VAL A 97 16.19 -2.14 0.68
N TYR A 98 14.91 -2.39 0.94
CA TYR A 98 14.36 -3.71 1.19
C TYR A 98 13.30 -4.01 0.14
N GLN A 99 13.31 -5.22 -0.38
CA GLN A 99 12.23 -5.68 -1.24
C GLN A 99 11.19 -6.41 -0.39
N CYS A 100 9.93 -5.98 -0.47
CA CYS A 100 8.81 -6.61 0.21
C CYS A 100 7.91 -7.30 -0.81
N PHE A 101 7.90 -8.63 -0.77
CA PHE A 101 6.85 -9.41 -1.41
C PHE A 101 5.98 -10.01 -0.32
N GLY A 102 4.71 -9.60 -0.21
CA GLY A 102 3.85 -9.98 0.91
C GLY A 102 3.75 -11.50 1.15
N GLY A 103 3.77 -12.30 0.09
CA GLY A 103 3.75 -13.77 0.19
C GLY A 103 5.04 -14.40 0.73
N SER A 104 6.12 -13.63 0.90
CA SER A 104 7.39 -14.16 1.42
C SER A 104 7.35 -14.42 2.92
N VAL A 105 6.43 -13.81 3.67
CA VAL A 105 6.34 -13.95 5.13
C VAL A 105 6.15 -15.41 5.57
N HIS A 106 5.46 -16.22 4.76
CA HIS A 106 5.30 -17.65 5.00
C HIS A 106 6.61 -18.45 4.87
N LYS A 107 7.64 -17.88 4.24
CA LYS A 107 8.96 -18.51 4.04
C LYS A 107 10.02 -17.90 4.96
N THR A 108 9.99 -16.59 5.15
CA THR A 108 11.04 -15.85 5.87
C THR A 108 10.81 -15.83 7.38
N SER A 109 9.56 -15.93 7.84
CA SER A 109 9.24 -16.07 9.26
C SER A 109 7.84 -16.67 9.45
N VAL A 110 7.78 -18.01 9.47
CA VAL A 110 6.53 -18.77 9.65
C VAL A 110 5.80 -18.35 10.93
N ALA A 111 6.54 -18.15 12.02
CA ALA A 111 5.97 -17.73 13.30
C ALA A 111 5.30 -16.35 13.21
N LEU A 112 5.98 -15.37 12.57
CA LEU A 112 5.42 -14.04 12.35
C LEU A 112 4.20 -14.10 11.44
N GLY A 113 4.27 -14.86 10.34
CA GLY A 113 3.15 -15.03 9.42
C GLY A 113 1.93 -15.65 10.11
N LYS A 114 2.13 -16.68 10.92
CA LYS A 114 1.05 -17.32 11.69
C LYS A 114 0.40 -16.32 12.65
N TRP A 115 1.20 -15.63 13.46
CA TRP A 115 0.68 -14.62 14.39
C TRP A 115 -0.07 -13.51 13.66
N LEU A 116 0.52 -12.96 12.59
CA LEU A 116 -0.06 -11.84 11.85
C LEU A 116 -1.44 -12.20 11.28
N PHE A 117 -1.57 -13.34 10.60
CA PHE A 117 -2.79 -13.69 9.88
C PHE A 117 -3.85 -14.41 10.73
N ASN A 118 -3.44 -15.23 11.70
CA ASN A 118 -4.39 -16.06 12.46
C ASN A 118 -4.80 -15.44 13.79
N ASP A 119 -3.93 -14.62 14.38
CA ASP A 119 -4.16 -14.04 15.71
C ASP A 119 -4.42 -12.54 15.57
N PHE A 120 -3.39 -11.74 15.24
CA PHE A 120 -3.48 -10.28 15.23
C PHE A 120 -4.53 -9.74 14.26
N LEU A 121 -4.48 -10.12 12.97
CA LEU A 121 -5.42 -9.58 11.98
C LEU A 121 -6.86 -10.01 12.27
N LYS A 122 -7.05 -11.25 12.77
CA LYS A 122 -8.36 -11.75 13.17
C LYS A 122 -8.95 -10.90 14.29
N GLU A 123 -8.18 -10.67 15.36
CA GLU A 123 -8.63 -9.84 16.48
C GLU A 123 -8.86 -8.40 16.06
N ALA A 124 -7.94 -7.81 15.28
CA ALA A 124 -8.05 -6.44 14.83
C ALA A 124 -9.27 -6.19 13.92
N LEU A 125 -9.66 -7.19 13.11
CA LEU A 125 -10.88 -7.13 12.31
C LEU A 125 -12.15 -7.26 13.17
N ILE A 126 -12.16 -8.16 14.16
CA ILE A 126 -13.29 -8.33 15.09
C ILE A 126 -13.51 -7.08 15.93
N GLN A 127 -12.43 -6.46 16.39
CA GLN A 127 -12.46 -5.23 17.20
C GLN A 127 -12.57 -3.96 16.35
N GLU A 128 -12.61 -4.09 15.02
CA GLU A 128 -12.66 -2.98 14.07
C GLU A 128 -11.52 -1.95 14.23
N THR A 129 -10.39 -2.36 14.84
CA THR A 129 -9.20 -1.51 14.95
C THR A 129 -8.44 -1.42 13.62
N ILE A 130 -8.75 -2.32 12.68
CA ILE A 130 -8.35 -2.23 11.28
C ILE A 130 -9.59 -2.22 10.40
N VAL A 131 -9.70 -1.18 9.57
CA VAL A 131 -10.74 -1.07 8.56
C VAL A 131 -10.38 -1.89 7.32
N THR A 132 -11.34 -2.66 6.81
CA THR A 132 -11.18 -3.37 5.55
C THR A 132 -11.17 -2.36 4.40
N ALA A 133 -10.04 -2.32 3.69
CA ALA A 133 -9.80 -1.32 2.67
C ALA A 133 -9.03 -1.93 1.48
N PRO A 134 -9.24 -1.50 0.24
CA PRO A 134 -10.26 -0.54 -0.17
C PRO A 134 -11.65 -1.17 -0.32
N PRO A 135 -12.71 -0.36 -0.46
CA PRO A 135 -14.05 -0.84 -0.75
C PRO A 135 -14.03 -1.84 -1.91
N VAL A 136 -14.77 -2.92 -1.77
CA VAL A 136 -14.80 -4.00 -2.76
C VAL A 136 -15.80 -3.69 -3.87
N LYS A 137 -15.43 -4.04 -5.10
CA LYS A 137 -16.34 -4.11 -6.25
C LYS A 137 -16.51 -5.58 -6.63
N VAL A 138 -17.70 -6.11 -6.41
CA VAL A 138 -18.01 -7.50 -6.74
C VAL A 138 -18.26 -7.63 -8.24
N ALA A 139 -17.44 -8.43 -8.92
CA ALA A 139 -17.68 -8.81 -10.31
C ALA A 139 -18.76 -9.90 -10.40
N LYS A 140 -19.57 -9.86 -11.46
CA LYS A 140 -20.68 -10.79 -11.69
C LYS A 140 -20.19 -12.07 -12.37
N GLY A 141 -21.01 -13.13 -12.30
CA GLY A 141 -20.82 -14.35 -13.11
C GLY A 141 -19.94 -15.42 -12.47
N GLY A 142 -19.76 -15.38 -11.14
CA GLY A 142 -19.00 -16.39 -10.43
C GLY A 142 -17.57 -16.55 -10.97
N LEU A 143 -17.05 -17.78 -10.95
CA LEU A 143 -15.76 -18.10 -11.59
C LEU A 143 -15.74 -17.85 -13.11
N ARG A 144 -16.89 -17.88 -13.80
CA ARG A 144 -16.96 -17.56 -15.23
C ARG A 144 -16.72 -16.07 -15.51
N GLY A 145 -16.91 -15.21 -14.52
CA GLY A 145 -16.65 -13.77 -14.59
C GLY A 145 -15.18 -13.37 -14.45
N VAL A 146 -14.26 -14.33 -14.23
CA VAL A 146 -12.82 -14.04 -14.07
C VAL A 146 -12.23 -13.25 -15.24
N PRO A 147 -12.49 -13.58 -16.53
CA PRO A 147 -11.95 -12.81 -17.65
C PRO A 147 -12.39 -11.34 -17.62
N ASP A 148 -13.65 -11.06 -17.33
CA ASP A 148 -14.19 -9.70 -17.26
C ASP A 148 -13.61 -8.93 -16.07
N ALA A 149 -13.50 -9.55 -14.90
CA ALA A 149 -12.89 -8.95 -13.73
C ALA A 149 -11.41 -8.60 -13.97
N LEU A 150 -10.67 -9.48 -14.65
CA LEU A 150 -9.28 -9.23 -15.05
C LEU A 150 -9.20 -8.09 -16.08
N ALA A 151 -10.12 -8.04 -17.05
CA ALA A 151 -10.19 -6.94 -18.01
C ALA A 151 -10.48 -5.59 -17.32
N MET A 152 -11.36 -5.57 -16.31
CA MET A 152 -11.60 -4.38 -15.48
C MET A 152 -10.35 -3.97 -14.71
N GLN A 153 -9.65 -4.91 -14.07
CA GLN A 153 -8.41 -4.62 -13.34
C GLN A 153 -7.33 -4.06 -14.28
N LYS A 154 -7.20 -4.63 -15.48
CA LYS A 154 -6.22 -4.22 -16.50
C LYS A 154 -6.47 -2.80 -17.02
N LYS A 155 -7.74 -2.37 -17.10
CA LYS A 155 -8.10 -0.97 -17.44
C LYS A 155 -7.71 0.02 -16.34
N GLY A 156 -7.40 -0.46 -15.14
CA GLY A 156 -7.14 0.35 -13.96
C GLY A 156 -8.40 0.56 -13.12
N VAL A 157 -8.20 0.55 -11.81
CA VAL A 157 -9.22 0.88 -10.81
C VAL A 157 -8.63 1.86 -9.80
N SER A 158 -9.45 2.75 -9.26
CA SER A 158 -9.04 3.72 -8.25
C SER A 158 -9.71 3.40 -6.92
N ALA A 159 -8.90 3.28 -5.87
CA ALA A 159 -9.37 3.06 -4.50
C ALA A 159 -10.48 1.99 -4.35
N THR A 160 -10.42 0.91 -5.13
CA THR A 160 -11.36 -0.22 -5.01
C THR A 160 -10.65 -1.54 -5.30
N LYS A 161 -11.16 -2.62 -4.71
CA LYS A 161 -10.66 -3.98 -4.93
C LYS A 161 -11.72 -4.78 -5.68
N ILE A 162 -11.40 -5.22 -6.89
CA ILE A 162 -12.28 -6.16 -7.60
C ILE A 162 -12.19 -7.52 -6.91
N ILE A 163 -13.35 -8.07 -6.56
CA ILE A 163 -13.48 -9.42 -6.00
C ILE A 163 -14.46 -10.23 -6.83
N ILE A 164 -14.32 -11.55 -6.76
CA ILE A 164 -15.26 -12.52 -7.35
C ILE A 164 -15.71 -13.43 -6.23
N HIS A 165 -17.02 -13.63 -6.11
CA HIS A 165 -17.55 -14.74 -5.35
C HIS A 165 -17.50 -15.99 -6.24
N PRO A 166 -16.98 -17.13 -5.78
CA PRO A 166 -16.91 -18.33 -6.61
C PRO A 166 -18.29 -18.81 -7.10
N CYS A 167 -19.34 -18.65 -6.29
CA CYS A 167 -20.73 -18.92 -6.65
C CYS A 167 -21.33 -17.77 -7.48
N GLU A 168 -22.16 -18.07 -8.48
CA GLU A 168 -22.81 -17.08 -9.36
C GLU A 168 -23.83 -16.21 -8.59
N ASP A 169 -24.51 -16.80 -7.60
CA ASP A 169 -25.40 -16.16 -6.63
C ASP A 169 -24.84 -16.46 -5.23
N GLY A 170 -24.66 -15.43 -4.39
CA GLY A 170 -23.91 -15.49 -3.12
C GLY A 170 -24.01 -16.84 -2.39
N CYS A 171 -22.86 -17.45 -2.08
CA CYS A 171 -22.85 -18.71 -1.34
C CYS A 171 -23.50 -18.47 0.04
N THR A 172 -24.64 -19.10 0.31
CA THR A 172 -25.25 -19.19 1.64
C THR A 172 -24.46 -20.13 2.53
#